data_AF-A0AAW3FMF3-F1
#
_entry.id   AF-A0AAW3FMF3-F1
#
_cell.length_a   1.000
_cell.length_b   1.000
_cell.length_c   1.000
_cell.angle_alpha   90.00
_cell.angle_beta   90.00
_cell.angle_gamma   90.00
#
_symmetry.space_group_name_H-M   'P 1'
#
loop_
_entity.id
_entity.type
_entity.pdbx_description
1 polymer ?
#
loop_
_entity_poly.entity_id
_entity_poly.type
_entity_poly.pdbx_seq_one_letter_code
_entity_poly.pdbx_strand_id
1 'polypeptide(L)'
;MLFDNKSEYEKLLITFKKEGNGHIGKVYLSDKRKQFLIKLSFMENLADEPFQLYDYSDLEGYDPIENGTTIEDKHGLSRAIAGGLIAGPTGAVLGAFSGNKSYAAVSKVSVVLYFKGDHRVEAVLLNETTKTDSSAYHITQQELLRFCHDLDTIIANNNSNVNEPATPVSATDSADQLRKLKGLLDDGILTEEEFTAKKKQILGI
;
A
#
# COMPACT_ATOMS: atom_id res chain seq x y z
N MET A 1 -42.60 -7.19 -9.97
CA MET A 1 -41.17 -7.50 -10.17
C MET A 1 -40.40 -6.26 -9.76
N LEU A 2 -39.59 -6.34 -8.70
CA LEU A 2 -38.72 -5.25 -8.26
C LEU A 2 -37.55 -5.20 -9.24
N PHE A 3 -37.46 -4.12 -10.03
CA PHE A 3 -36.30 -3.88 -10.88
C PHE A 3 -35.09 -3.61 -9.97
N ASP A 4 -34.03 -4.40 -10.14
CA ASP A 4 -32.77 -4.24 -9.41
C ASP A 4 -32.10 -2.94 -9.85
N ASN A 5 -32.40 -1.85 -9.12
CA ASN A 5 -32.06 -0.46 -9.43
C ASN A 5 -30.60 -0.09 -9.12
N LYS A 6 -29.70 -1.09 -9.08
CA LYS A 6 -28.29 -0.86 -8.76
C LYS A 6 -27.50 -0.46 -10.00
N SER A 7 -26.66 0.57 -9.84
CA SER A 7 -25.74 0.99 -10.91
C SER A 7 -24.70 -0.11 -11.19
N GLU A 8 -24.05 -0.03 -12.35
CA GLU A 8 -23.01 -1.00 -12.73
C GLU A 8 -21.86 -1.03 -11.70
N TYR A 9 -21.45 0.15 -11.22
CA TYR A 9 -20.46 0.28 -10.15
C TYR A 9 -20.89 -0.44 -8.88
N GLU A 10 -22.15 -0.29 -8.43
CA GLU A 10 -22.63 -0.95 -7.22
C GLU A 10 -22.62 -2.47 -7.34
N LYS A 11 -22.96 -3.00 -8.53
CA LYS A 11 -22.89 -4.43 -8.83
C LYS A 11 -21.45 -4.91 -8.75
N LEU A 12 -20.52 -4.22 -9.41
CA LEU A 12 -19.08 -4.53 -9.35
C LEU A 12 -18.52 -4.42 -7.94
N LEU A 13 -18.88 -3.38 -7.19
CA LEU A 13 -18.44 -3.16 -5.82
C LEU A 13 -18.87 -4.31 -4.90
N ILE A 14 -20.11 -4.78 -5.01
CA ILE A 14 -20.61 -5.94 -4.25
C ILE A 14 -19.78 -7.17 -4.58
N THR A 15 -19.49 -7.39 -5.87
CA THR A 15 -18.66 -8.49 -6.32
C THR A 15 -17.23 -8.40 -5.80
N PHE A 16 -16.58 -7.24 -5.90
CA PHE A 16 -15.25 -6.99 -5.36
C PHE A 16 -15.21 -7.14 -3.84
N LYS A 17 -16.23 -6.71 -3.10
CA LYS A 17 -16.32 -6.94 -1.65
C LYS A 17 -16.49 -8.41 -1.27
N LYS A 18 -17.11 -9.21 -2.14
CA LYS A 18 -17.31 -10.66 -1.92
C LYS A 18 -16.09 -11.49 -2.35
N GLU A 19 -15.42 -11.08 -3.42
CA GLU A 19 -14.34 -11.83 -4.07
C GLU A 19 -12.94 -11.25 -3.79
N GLY A 20 -12.87 -10.07 -3.16
CA GLY A 20 -11.65 -9.31 -2.97
C GLY A 20 -11.01 -9.50 -1.61
N ASN A 21 -9.74 -9.10 -1.53
CA ASN A 21 -8.90 -9.28 -0.35
C ASN A 21 -8.88 -8.06 0.58
N GLY A 22 -9.56 -6.98 0.19
CA GLY A 22 -9.58 -5.74 0.95
C GLY A 22 -9.85 -4.53 0.07
N HIS A 23 -9.82 -3.36 0.70
CA HIS A 23 -9.84 -2.07 0.01
C HIS A 23 -9.09 -1.04 0.85
N ILE A 24 -8.55 -0.03 0.18
CA ILE A 24 -8.06 1.19 0.80
C ILE A 24 -8.73 2.38 0.14
N GLY A 25 -9.40 3.19 0.96
CA GLY A 25 -10.18 4.33 0.48
C GLY A 25 -11.15 3.88 -0.63
N LYS A 26 -10.90 4.37 -1.85
CA LYS A 26 -11.74 4.12 -3.04
C LYS A 26 -11.15 3.08 -4.00
N VAL A 27 -10.09 2.39 -3.59
CA VAL A 27 -9.39 1.36 -4.38
C VAL A 27 -9.71 -0.02 -3.81
N TYR A 28 -10.41 -0.81 -4.61
CA TYR A 28 -10.78 -2.19 -4.28
C TYR A 28 -9.93 -3.16 -5.10
N LEU A 29 -9.46 -4.24 -4.48
CA LEU A 29 -8.61 -5.25 -5.10
C LEU A 29 -9.36 -6.58 -5.19
N SER A 30 -9.22 -7.29 -6.30
CA SER A 30 -9.72 -8.64 -6.44
C SER A 30 -8.67 -9.57 -7.03
N ASP A 31 -8.11 -10.44 -6.20
CA ASP A 31 -7.12 -11.43 -6.62
C ASP A 31 -7.69 -12.49 -7.54
N LYS A 32 -8.99 -12.79 -7.39
CA LYS A 32 -9.71 -13.71 -8.26
C LYS A 32 -9.85 -13.14 -9.67
N ARG A 33 -10.05 -11.83 -9.79
CA ARG A 33 -10.18 -11.13 -11.08
C ARG A 33 -8.87 -10.62 -11.62
N LYS A 34 -7.85 -10.51 -10.76
CA LYS A 34 -6.59 -9.82 -11.04
C LYS A 34 -6.83 -8.37 -11.50
N GLN A 35 -7.72 -7.67 -10.79
CA GLN A 35 -8.16 -6.33 -11.15
C GLN A 35 -8.31 -5.40 -9.94
N PHE A 36 -8.10 -4.11 -10.19
CA PHE A 36 -8.50 -3.00 -9.34
C PHE A 36 -9.85 -2.44 -9.79
N LEU A 37 -10.70 -2.07 -8.84
CA LEU A 37 -11.88 -1.23 -9.07
C LEU A 37 -11.68 0.10 -8.33
N ILE A 38 -11.68 1.20 -9.09
CA ILE A 38 -11.34 2.52 -8.58
C ILE A 38 -12.47 3.50 -8.89
N LYS A 39 -12.97 4.18 -7.86
CA LYS A 39 -13.93 5.28 -8.02
C LYS A 39 -13.20 6.60 -8.29
N LEU A 40 -13.51 7.28 -9.39
CA LEU A 40 -12.75 8.47 -9.84
C LEU A 40 -13.22 9.80 -9.20
N SER A 41 -14.38 9.83 -8.55
CA SER A 41 -14.95 11.06 -7.99
C SER A 41 -14.73 11.20 -6.47
N PHE A 42 -14.52 12.45 -6.04
CA PHE A 42 -14.33 12.82 -4.63
C PHE A 42 -15.65 13.00 -3.85
N MET A 43 -16.76 13.28 -4.54
CA MET A 43 -18.07 13.45 -3.91
C MET A 43 -18.66 12.10 -3.50
N GLU A 44 -19.22 12.03 -2.30
CA GLU A 44 -19.95 10.84 -1.83
C GLU A 44 -21.41 10.91 -2.27
N ASN A 45 -21.99 9.76 -2.67
CA ASN A 45 -23.42 9.53 -2.94
C ASN A 45 -23.98 9.91 -4.33
N LEU A 46 -23.18 9.91 -5.40
CA LEU A 46 -23.71 9.96 -6.77
C LEU A 46 -23.78 8.55 -7.36
N ALA A 47 -24.98 8.14 -7.80
CA ALA A 47 -25.27 6.77 -8.25
C ALA A 47 -24.56 6.39 -9.57
N ASP A 48 -24.24 7.39 -10.40
CA ASP A 48 -23.59 7.25 -11.72
C ASP A 48 -22.16 7.81 -11.74
N GLU A 49 -21.39 7.59 -10.66
CA GLU A 49 -20.01 8.06 -10.64
C GLU A 49 -19.12 7.28 -11.62
N PRO A 50 -18.24 7.98 -12.36
CA PRO A 50 -17.27 7.31 -13.20
C PRO A 50 -16.34 6.47 -12.34
N PHE A 51 -16.18 5.22 -12.75
CA PHE A 51 -15.23 4.27 -12.17
C PHE A 51 -14.31 3.77 -13.27
N GLN A 52 -13.18 3.22 -12.85
CA GLN A 52 -12.25 2.58 -13.77
C GLN A 52 -11.82 1.24 -13.21
N LEU A 53 -11.68 0.28 -14.12
CA LEU A 53 -11.04 -0.99 -13.87
C LEU A 53 -9.61 -0.91 -14.40
N TYR A 54 -8.66 -1.38 -13.60
CA TYR A 54 -7.28 -1.57 -14.03
C TYR A 54 -6.95 -3.04 -13.83
N ASP A 55 -6.32 -3.67 -14.82
CA ASP A 55 -5.77 -5.01 -14.60
C ASP A 55 -4.56 -4.91 -13.68
N TYR A 56 -4.31 -5.96 -12.89
CA TYR A 56 -3.12 -6.06 -12.06
C TYR A 56 -1.84 -5.86 -12.87
N SER A 57 -1.82 -6.37 -14.10
CA SER A 57 -0.71 -6.22 -15.05
C SER A 57 -0.44 -4.78 -15.49
N ASP A 58 -1.37 -3.85 -15.23
CA ASP A 58 -1.20 -2.44 -15.57
C ASP A 58 -0.56 -1.63 -14.46
N LEU A 59 -0.45 -2.19 -13.24
CA LEU A 59 0.26 -1.54 -12.14
C LEU A 59 1.77 -1.57 -12.41
N GLU A 60 2.38 -0.39 -12.53
CA GLU A 60 3.81 -0.21 -12.76
C GLU A 60 4.59 0.06 -11.47
N GLY A 61 3.93 0.69 -10.49
CA GLY A 61 4.54 1.03 -9.21
C GLY A 61 3.60 1.77 -8.27
N TYR A 62 4.08 2.10 -7.09
CA TYR A 62 3.34 2.91 -6.12
C TYR A 62 4.27 3.65 -5.15
N ASP A 63 3.80 4.75 -4.58
CA ASP A 63 4.48 5.51 -3.54
C ASP A 63 3.56 5.72 -2.32
N PRO A 64 3.94 5.28 -1.11
CA PRO A 64 3.26 5.70 0.12
C PRO A 64 3.60 7.16 0.46
N ILE A 65 2.59 7.93 0.83
CA ILE A 65 2.69 9.35 1.19
C ILE A 65 2.22 9.53 2.63
N GLU A 66 3.07 10.16 3.44
CA GLU A 66 2.75 10.55 4.81
C GLU A 66 3.18 12.00 5.07
N ASN A 67 2.20 12.87 5.31
CA ASN A 67 2.44 14.29 5.54
C ASN A 67 2.50 14.59 7.05
N GLY A 68 3.71 14.80 7.57
CA GLY A 68 3.93 15.21 8.96
C GLY A 68 3.44 16.63 9.28
N THR A 69 2.88 16.78 10.47
CA THR A 69 2.41 18.05 11.03
C THR A 69 2.62 18.07 12.55
N THR A 70 2.31 19.21 13.19
CA THR A 70 2.36 19.34 14.65
C THR A 70 1.08 19.99 15.14
N ILE A 71 0.54 19.49 16.25
CA ILE A 71 -0.58 20.12 16.97
C ILE A 71 -0.01 20.90 18.14
N GLU A 72 -0.23 22.21 18.17
CA GLU A 72 0.04 23.06 19.33
C GLU A 72 -1.26 23.35 20.10
N ASP A 73 -1.27 23.07 21.40
CA ASP A 73 -2.36 23.47 22.29
C ASP A 73 -2.03 24.78 22.99
N LYS A 74 -2.55 25.89 22.47
CA LYS A 74 -2.42 27.21 23.09
C LYS A 74 -3.75 27.63 23.73
N HIS A 75 -3.77 27.72 25.06
CA HIS A 75 -4.97 28.09 25.84
C HIS A 75 -6.22 27.24 25.55
N GLY A 76 -6.06 25.94 25.28
CA GLY A 76 -7.17 25.03 24.97
C GLY A 76 -7.69 25.11 23.52
N LEU A 77 -7.04 25.89 22.66
CA LEU A 77 -7.29 25.93 21.22
C LEU A 77 -6.15 25.20 20.49
N SER A 78 -6.47 24.03 19.94
CA SER A 78 -5.54 23.25 19.13
C SER A 78 -5.36 23.87 17.75
N ARG A 79 -4.11 24.04 17.31
CA ARG A 79 -3.76 24.54 15.97
C ARG A 79 -2.77 23.59 15.30
N ALA A 80 -2.99 23.29 14.02
CA ALA A 80 -2.07 22.51 13.21
C ALA A 80 -1.01 23.42 12.57
N ILE A 81 0.26 23.00 12.58
CA ILE A 81 1.39 23.71 11.99
C ILE A 81 2.03 22.81 10.93
N ALA A 82 1.95 23.24 9.67
CA ALA A 82 2.58 22.56 8.55
C ALA A 82 4.11 22.73 8.59
N GLY A 83 4.86 21.62 8.50
CA GLY A 83 6.33 21.63 8.52
C GLY A 83 7.00 20.82 9.64
N GLY A 84 6.23 20.07 10.45
CA GLY A 84 6.80 19.11 11.40
C GLY A 84 7.45 17.94 10.66
N LEU A 85 8.77 17.78 10.78
CA LEU A 85 9.52 16.70 10.13
C LEU A 85 9.38 15.39 10.94
N ILE A 86 8.86 14.33 10.30
CA ILE A 86 8.81 12.97 10.88
C ILE A 86 10.08 12.23 10.43
N ALA A 87 10.99 11.94 11.37
CA ALA A 87 12.21 11.22 11.07
C ALA A 87 12.01 9.70 11.28
N GLY A 88 11.70 8.99 10.20
CA GLY A 88 11.80 7.53 10.13
C GLY A 88 10.64 6.72 10.74
N PRO A 89 10.72 5.38 10.64
CA PRO A 89 9.59 4.46 10.81
C PRO A 89 9.07 4.30 12.25
N THR A 90 9.66 4.98 13.24
CA THR A 90 9.30 4.87 14.67
C THR A 90 8.86 6.20 15.28
N GLY A 91 8.60 7.24 14.47
CA GLY A 91 7.84 8.42 14.91
C GLY A 91 8.55 9.36 15.89
N ALA A 92 9.88 9.37 15.93
CA ALA A 92 10.62 10.37 16.71
C ALA A 92 10.62 11.73 15.97
N VAL A 93 10.05 12.76 16.60
CA VAL A 93 10.09 14.12 16.05
C VAL A 93 11.37 14.81 16.48
N LEU A 94 12.19 15.21 15.50
CA LEU A 94 13.40 16.00 15.70
C LEU A 94 13.12 17.46 15.36
N GLY A 95 12.97 18.31 16.38
CA GLY A 95 13.29 19.74 16.28
C GLY A 95 12.30 20.74 16.90
N ALA A 96 12.78 21.42 17.97
CA ALA A 96 12.35 22.72 18.50
C ALA A 96 11.00 22.82 19.26
N PHE A 97 10.75 21.93 20.21
CA PHE A 97 9.62 22.08 21.14
C PHE A 97 9.94 23.03 22.31
N SER A 98 9.78 24.33 22.11
CA SER A 98 9.76 25.30 23.21
C SER A 98 8.32 25.71 23.52
N GLY A 99 7.55 24.79 24.13
CA GLY A 99 6.18 25.04 24.55
C GLY A 99 5.54 23.82 25.20
N ASN A 100 4.92 23.97 26.36
CA ASN A 100 4.55 22.86 27.25
C ASN A 100 3.48 21.86 26.73
N LYS A 101 2.94 22.00 25.51
CA LYS A 101 1.90 21.10 24.94
C LYS A 101 1.89 21.07 23.39
N SER A 102 2.91 20.45 22.79
CA SER A 102 2.98 20.18 21.34
C SER A 102 3.01 18.68 21.08
N TYR A 103 2.28 18.20 20.07
CA TYR A 103 2.17 16.78 19.71
C TYR A 103 2.54 16.52 18.26
N ALA A 104 3.22 15.40 18.03
CA ALA A 104 3.45 14.84 16.70
C ALA A 104 2.13 14.40 16.05
N ALA A 105 1.93 14.73 14.78
CA ALA A 105 0.73 14.36 14.05
C ALA A 105 1.02 14.18 12.56
N VAL A 106 0.07 13.58 11.86
CA VAL A 106 0.01 13.55 10.39
C VAL A 106 -1.24 14.29 9.93
N SER A 107 -1.20 14.91 8.76
CA SER A 107 -2.37 15.53 8.13
C SER A 107 -2.95 14.69 7.00
N LYS A 108 -2.17 13.74 6.46
CA LYS A 108 -2.57 12.85 5.38
C LYS A 108 -1.71 11.58 5.38
N VAL A 109 -2.36 10.44 5.17
CA VAL A 109 -1.74 9.16 4.79
C VAL A 109 -2.44 8.65 3.54
N SER A 110 -1.68 8.41 2.47
CA SER A 110 -2.20 7.91 1.19
C SER A 110 -1.18 7.03 0.46
N VAL A 111 -1.62 6.35 -0.59
CA VAL A 111 -0.74 5.64 -1.54
C VAL A 111 -1.07 6.13 -2.93
N VAL A 112 -0.06 6.59 -3.67
CA VAL A 112 -0.19 6.94 -5.10
C VAL A 112 0.14 5.69 -5.92
N LEU A 113 -0.80 5.23 -6.71
CA LEU A 113 -0.64 4.11 -7.64
C LEU A 113 -0.34 4.65 -9.04
N TYR A 114 0.65 4.07 -9.71
CA TYR A 114 1.01 4.39 -11.09
C TYR A 114 0.67 3.23 -12.01
N PHE A 115 -0.14 3.51 -13.01
CA PHE A 115 -0.56 2.55 -14.02
C PHE A 115 -0.03 2.95 -15.39
N LYS A 116 0.08 1.95 -16.26
CA LYS A 116 0.41 2.14 -17.69
C LYS A 116 -0.42 3.26 -18.32
N GLY A 117 0.24 4.00 -19.20
CA GLY A 117 -0.37 5.11 -19.91
C GLY A 117 -0.44 6.40 -19.08
N ASP A 118 0.43 6.57 -18.08
CA ASP A 118 0.53 7.76 -17.22
C ASP A 118 -0.76 8.03 -16.42
N HIS A 119 -1.47 6.96 -16.05
CA HIS A 119 -2.62 7.05 -15.19
C HIS A 119 -2.19 6.94 -13.72
N ARG A 120 -2.58 7.91 -12.89
CA ARG A 120 -2.30 7.89 -11.46
C ARG A 120 -3.58 7.95 -10.62
N VAL A 121 -3.60 7.20 -9.53
CA VAL A 121 -4.71 7.18 -8.58
C VAL A 121 -4.16 7.31 -7.16
N GLU A 122 -4.69 8.26 -6.39
CA GLU A 122 -4.35 8.40 -4.96
C GLU A 122 -5.39 7.65 -4.10
N ALA A 123 -4.95 6.56 -3.48
CA ALA A 123 -5.71 5.82 -2.47
C ALA A 123 -5.52 6.50 -1.11
N VAL A 124 -6.50 7.25 -0.65
CA VAL A 124 -6.44 7.99 0.62
C VAL A 124 -6.89 7.10 1.78
N LEU A 125 -6.04 6.96 2.79
CA LEU A 125 -6.36 6.24 4.04
C LEU A 125 -6.83 7.20 5.13
N LEU A 126 -6.18 8.36 5.20
CA LEU A 126 -6.41 9.37 6.24
C LEU A 126 -6.16 10.75 5.63
N ASN A 127 -7.09 11.68 5.85
CA ASN A 127 -7.01 13.06 5.33
C ASN A 127 -7.55 14.06 6.36
N GLU A 128 -7.14 13.85 7.61
CA GLU A 128 -7.43 14.71 8.74
C GLU A 128 -6.20 14.81 9.62
N THR A 129 -6.15 15.81 10.51
CA THR A 129 -5.04 15.93 11.44
C THR A 129 -5.18 14.90 12.56
N THR A 130 -4.24 13.96 12.63
CA THR A 130 -4.30 12.82 13.54
C THR A 130 -2.99 12.68 14.30
N LYS A 131 -3.04 12.58 15.63
CA LYS A 131 -1.85 12.36 16.46
C LYS A 131 -1.22 11.01 16.15
N THR A 132 0.12 10.95 16.10
CA THR A 132 0.84 9.71 15.80
C THR A 132 0.79 8.69 16.94
N ASP A 133 0.42 9.10 18.16
CA ASP A 133 0.20 8.19 19.30
C ASP A 133 -1.25 7.65 19.37
N SER A 134 -2.14 8.09 18.47
CA SER A 134 -3.55 7.70 18.50
C SER A 134 -3.79 6.31 17.92
N SER A 135 -4.82 5.60 18.42
CA SER A 135 -5.22 4.30 17.84
C SER A 135 -5.61 4.40 16.36
N ALA A 136 -6.22 5.52 15.96
CA ALA A 136 -6.57 5.77 14.56
C ALA A 136 -5.34 5.74 13.66
N TYR A 137 -4.26 6.44 14.04
CA TYR A 137 -3.00 6.41 13.31
C TYR A 137 -2.41 5.00 13.23
N HIS A 138 -2.38 4.25 14.34
CA HIS A 138 -1.84 2.89 14.36
C HIS A 138 -2.62 1.93 13.44
N ILE A 139 -3.96 2.02 13.42
CA ILE A 139 -4.81 1.24 12.51
C ILE A 139 -4.51 1.62 11.06
N THR A 140 -4.46 2.93 10.75
CA THR A 140 -4.10 3.43 9.42
C THR A 140 -2.73 2.92 8.97
N GLN A 141 -1.73 2.88 9.84
CA GLN A 141 -0.40 2.34 9.51
C GLN A 141 -0.43 0.84 9.23
N GLN A 142 -1.20 0.05 9.99
CA GLN A 142 -1.36 -1.38 9.70
C GLN A 142 -2.05 -1.61 8.36
N GLU A 143 -3.07 -0.82 8.04
CA GLU A 143 -3.74 -0.86 6.74
C GLU A 143 -2.79 -0.49 5.60
N LEU A 144 -2.01 0.59 5.76
CA LEU A 144 -0.99 1.03 4.81
C LEU A 144 0.00 -0.09 4.51
N LEU A 145 0.62 -0.67 5.54
CA LEU A 145 1.61 -1.72 5.39
C LEU A 145 1.04 -2.96 4.70
N ARG A 146 -0.18 -3.38 5.08
CA ARG A 146 -0.86 -4.51 4.43
C ARG A 146 -1.10 -4.22 2.94
N PHE A 147 -1.56 -3.03 2.62
CA PHE A 147 -1.84 -2.66 1.23
C PHE A 147 -0.59 -2.56 0.38
N CYS A 148 0.49 -1.97 0.90
CA CYS A 148 1.79 -1.97 0.23
C CYS A 148 2.27 -3.40 -0.04
N HIS A 149 2.12 -4.32 0.92
CA HIS A 149 2.46 -5.73 0.73
C HIS A 149 1.64 -6.42 -0.37
N ASP A 150 0.34 -6.13 -0.45
CA ASP A 150 -0.52 -6.64 -1.52
C ASP A 150 -0.05 -6.11 -2.90
N LEU A 151 0.30 -4.82 -2.98
CA LEU A 151 0.83 -4.20 -4.21
C LEU A 151 2.19 -4.78 -4.62
N ASP A 152 3.10 -4.99 -3.67
CA ASP A 152 4.39 -5.66 -3.90
C ASP A 152 4.17 -7.06 -4.49
N THR A 153 3.22 -7.81 -3.91
CA THR A 153 2.86 -9.15 -4.37
C THR A 153 2.30 -9.11 -5.80
N ILE A 154 1.47 -8.12 -6.13
CA ILE A 154 0.93 -7.93 -7.48
C ILE A 154 2.06 -7.65 -8.48
N ILE A 155 2.95 -6.69 -8.16
CA ILE A 155 4.07 -6.31 -9.02
C ILE A 155 5.04 -7.50 -9.21
N ALA A 156 5.35 -8.24 -8.15
CA ALA A 156 6.20 -9.42 -8.24
C ALA A 156 5.60 -10.52 -9.13
N ASN A 157 4.29 -10.73 -9.05
CA ASN A 157 3.57 -11.70 -9.90
C ASN A 157 3.51 -11.26 -11.37
N ASN A 158 3.38 -9.95 -11.63
CA ASN A 158 3.44 -9.42 -13.00
C ASN A 158 4.80 -9.70 -13.64
N ASN A 159 5.87 -9.54 -12.87
CA ASN A 159 7.24 -9.77 -13.34
C ASN A 159 7.57 -11.27 -13.49
N SER A 160 6.97 -12.13 -12.66
CA SER A 160 7.16 -13.59 -12.72
C SER A 160 6.39 -14.26 -13.87
N ASN A 161 5.32 -13.63 -14.41
CA ASN A 161 4.57 -14.16 -15.54
C ASN A 161 5.20 -13.83 -16.92
N VAL A 162 6.38 -13.21 -16.94
CA VAL A 162 7.21 -13.10 -18.14
C VAL A 162 8.12 -14.32 -18.22
N ASN A 163 7.55 -15.53 -18.40
CA ASN A 163 8.20 -16.72 -19.00
C ASN A 163 7.28 -17.96 -18.90
N GLU A 164 6.54 -18.26 -19.97
CA GLU A 164 6.65 -19.54 -20.71
C GLU A 164 5.91 -19.41 -22.06
N PRO A 165 6.50 -19.88 -23.17
CA PRO A 165 6.93 -21.27 -23.31
C PRO A 165 8.45 -21.48 -23.27
N ALA A 166 8.87 -22.48 -22.48
CA ALA A 166 10.11 -23.25 -22.49
C ALA A 166 11.35 -22.66 -23.22
N THR A 167 12.37 -22.24 -22.45
CA THR A 167 13.82 -22.46 -22.71
C THR A 167 14.68 -21.95 -21.52
N PRO A 168 15.94 -22.44 -21.35
CA PRO A 168 16.56 -22.58 -20.02
C PRO A 168 17.17 -21.29 -19.43
N VAL A 169 17.06 -21.25 -18.11
CA VAL A 169 17.53 -20.32 -17.07
C VAL A 169 18.85 -19.60 -17.38
N SER A 170 18.83 -18.27 -17.36
CA SER A 170 20.03 -17.42 -17.35
C SER A 170 20.54 -17.20 -15.93
N ALA A 171 21.85 -17.41 -15.74
CA ALA A 171 22.60 -17.40 -14.48
C ALA A 171 22.59 -16.07 -13.67
N THR A 172 21.93 -15.02 -14.16
CA THR A 172 21.87 -13.71 -13.49
C THR A 172 20.86 -13.72 -12.34
N ASP A 173 19.72 -14.42 -12.47
CA ASP A 173 18.65 -14.44 -11.45
C ASP A 173 19.06 -15.26 -10.21
N SER A 174 19.83 -16.34 -10.41
CA SER A 174 20.35 -17.17 -9.33
C SER A 174 21.28 -16.41 -8.37
N ALA A 175 22.04 -15.42 -8.86
CA ALA A 175 22.96 -14.64 -8.03
C ALA A 175 22.22 -13.68 -7.09
N ASP A 176 21.18 -13.01 -7.58
CA ASP A 176 20.37 -12.09 -6.79
C ASP A 176 19.51 -12.84 -5.76
N GLN A 177 18.99 -14.01 -6.13
CA GLN A 177 18.30 -14.91 -5.22
C GLN A 177 19.22 -15.43 -4.11
N LEU A 178 20.47 -15.78 -4.41
CA LEU A 178 21.47 -16.18 -3.42
C LEU A 178 21.84 -15.05 -2.46
N ARG A 179 21.86 -13.79 -2.94
CA ARG A 179 22.16 -12.62 -2.11
C ARG A 179 21.03 -12.32 -1.12
N LYS A 180 19.77 -12.43 -1.55
CA LYS A 180 18.60 -12.31 -0.67
C LYS A 180 18.54 -13.46 0.35
N LEU A 181 18.80 -14.70 -0.09
CA LEU A 181 18.84 -15.86 0.78
C LEU A 181 19.90 -15.72 1.89
N LYS A 182 21.06 -15.14 1.56
CA LYS A 182 22.11 -14.87 2.54
C LYS A 182 21.71 -13.80 3.55
N GLY A 183 21.02 -12.73 3.12
CA GLY A 183 20.49 -11.72 4.03
C GLY A 183 19.57 -12.32 5.09
N LEU A 184 18.68 -13.23 4.71
CA LEU A 184 17.77 -13.91 5.64
C LEU A 184 18.48 -14.84 6.65
N LEU A 185 19.64 -15.41 6.27
CA LEU A 185 20.49 -16.17 7.19
C LEU A 185 21.21 -15.23 8.17
N ASP A 186 21.77 -14.14 7.66
CA ASP A 186 22.49 -13.13 8.45
C ASP A 186 21.55 -12.42 9.46
N ASP A 187 20.27 -12.23 9.10
CA ASP A 187 19.21 -11.70 9.96
C ASP A 187 18.67 -12.73 10.98
N GLY A 188 19.17 -13.97 10.96
CA GLY A 188 18.75 -15.06 11.86
C GLY A 188 17.33 -15.58 11.62
N ILE A 189 16.74 -15.25 10.47
CA ILE A 189 15.38 -15.68 10.07
C ILE A 189 15.40 -17.13 9.55
N LEU A 190 16.51 -17.54 8.93
CA LEU A 190 16.74 -18.91 8.45
C LEU A 190 17.83 -19.59 9.28
N THR A 191 17.74 -20.91 9.42
CA THR A 191 18.87 -21.73 9.91
C THR A 191 19.84 -22.10 8.79
N GLU A 192 21.06 -22.52 9.13
CA GLU A 192 22.07 -22.94 8.15
C GLU A 192 21.60 -24.14 7.30
N GLU A 193 20.78 -25.03 7.87
CA GLU A 193 20.20 -26.16 7.14
C GLU A 193 19.18 -25.71 6.09
N GLU A 194 18.30 -24.75 6.44
CA GLU A 194 17.28 -24.21 5.54
C GLU A 194 17.89 -23.38 4.41
N PHE A 195 18.94 -22.62 4.72
CA PHE A 195 19.74 -21.91 3.74
C PHE A 195 20.37 -22.88 2.73
N THR A 196 20.96 -23.97 3.22
CA THR A 196 21.63 -24.95 2.35
C THR A 196 20.66 -25.68 1.42
N ALA A 197 19.48 -26.05 1.92
CA ALA A 197 18.43 -26.69 1.11
C ALA A 197 17.95 -25.77 -0.03
N LYS A 198 17.67 -24.50 0.29
CA LYS A 198 17.21 -23.51 -0.70
C LYS A 198 18.31 -23.11 -1.69
N LYS A 199 19.56 -23.02 -1.24
CA LYS A 199 20.73 -22.76 -2.11
C LYS A 199 20.91 -23.85 -3.17
N LYS A 200 20.75 -25.12 -2.80
CA LYS A 200 20.80 -26.26 -3.73
C LYS A 200 19.69 -26.22 -4.76
N GLN A 201 18.47 -25.90 -4.32
CA GLN A 201 17.32 -25.72 -5.22
C GLN A 201 17.54 -24.60 -6.24
N ILE A 202 18.14 -23.47 -5.83
CA ILE A 202 18.44 -22.33 -6.72
C ILE A 202 19.56 -22.67 -7.72
N LEU A 203 20.54 -23.47 -7.29
CA LEU A 203 21.68 -23.89 -8.12
C LEU A 203 21.39 -25.15 -8.97
N GLY A 204 20.24 -25.80 -8.78
CA GLY A 204 19.84 -27.01 -9.52
C GLY A 204 20.70 -28.24 -9.22
N ILE A 205 21.23 -28.37 -8.00
CA ILE A 205 22.15 -29.45 -7.55
C ILE A 205 21.65 -30.21 -6.32
#